data_AF-A0A819CSW0-F1
#
_entry.id   AF-A0A819CSW0-F1
#
_cell.length_a   1.000
_cell.length_b   1.000
_cell.length_c   1.000
_cell.angle_alpha   90.00
_cell.angle_beta   90.00
_cell.angle_gamma   90.00
#
_symmetry.space_group_name_H-M   'P 1'
#
loop_
_entity.id
_entity.type
_entity.pdbx_description
1 polymer ?
#
loop_
_entity_poly.entity_id
_entity_poly.type
_entity_poly.pdbx_seq_one_letter_code
_entity_poly.pdbx_strand_id
1 'polypeptide(L)'
;MALCTVPSFNLNIQYDQCYPYQYLYDICNLYKLNFQNVFFINNDEHIRSLVGMNRRYSVQTVVPVINNKKTYNRAISLFVKQNEIESPVQHSIPKTLQFTSVEDEGDDNKRFYSTKTPYTCPSKEYILSSPPTGYKPVGVQVLARHGSRTLNSHDYDVQTLKIWQLAKQKNMLTPLGEQLKEDTELFIGENNHVGRGELTQLGKDEHIGIGSRLFHRLQSLFLPSNTVTVMTSGKKRAVDSSQQFVNALTESQNGIQIQNQSPNKSLLYFHKSCLNYRTFKKTDLDIRTKIHLIKNLPQTKAYAQQVLRKIYTKDFVDLLTNGYYEIQADKYSDLLDKKFHQNEVDIVICLYSMFSVAQAQNKPSLNNMLAKYFNKEESYWFSYINDAQEFYVKGPSIEGKTVTYDMAKPLLADFFTSINAHIEDPNNTVAAYLRFAHAETIIPFATLLQIPNFSDKSVHPLDIYTYENNPWRGNKIASMAANIQWEIYQHEEHHDQILVRMLYNEMEVKFKSDCKSITSDSFFYDFNELKRSYQHIFNMD
;
A
#
# COMPACT_ATOMS: atom_id res chain seq x y z
N MET A 1 -34.51 -51.11 9.45
CA MET A 1 -35.39 -49.91 9.45
C MET A 1 -34.52 -48.67 9.51
N ALA A 2 -34.78 -47.73 8.60
CA ALA A 2 -34.26 -46.37 8.46
C ALA A 2 -32.73 -46.17 8.19
N LEU A 3 -32.46 -45.82 6.92
CA LEU A 3 -31.29 -45.07 6.44
C LEU A 3 -31.34 -43.62 6.96
N CYS A 4 -30.17 -43.02 7.23
CA CYS A 4 -29.94 -41.59 7.05
C CYS A 4 -28.52 -41.39 6.52
N THR A 5 -28.44 -40.78 5.35
CA THR A 5 -27.27 -40.41 4.58
C THR A 5 -26.52 -39.24 5.23
N VAL A 6 -25.18 -39.24 5.16
CA VAL A 6 -24.34 -38.08 5.47
C VAL A 6 -24.03 -37.39 4.13
N PRO A 7 -24.21 -36.06 4.00
CA PRO A 7 -24.03 -35.37 2.73
C PRO A 7 -22.57 -35.39 2.29
N SER A 8 -22.36 -35.66 1.00
CA SER A 8 -21.12 -35.38 0.29
C SER A 8 -20.87 -33.87 0.29
N PHE A 9 -19.88 -33.42 1.04
CA PHE A 9 -19.30 -32.10 0.83
C PHE A 9 -18.43 -32.17 -0.43
N ASN A 10 -18.97 -31.72 -1.56
CA ASN A 10 -18.16 -31.27 -2.68
C ASN A 10 -17.37 -30.03 -2.22
N LEU A 11 -16.12 -30.25 -1.81
CA LEU A 11 -15.13 -29.18 -1.74
C LEU A 11 -14.80 -28.78 -3.18
N ASN A 12 -15.55 -27.80 -3.68
CA ASN A 12 -15.13 -26.99 -4.81
C ASN A 12 -13.85 -26.26 -4.39
N ILE A 13 -12.70 -26.84 -4.73
CA ILE A 13 -11.41 -26.15 -4.58
C ILE A 13 -11.38 -25.10 -5.68
N GLN A 14 -11.70 -23.86 -5.30
CA GLN A 14 -11.39 -22.70 -6.14
C GLN A 14 -9.87 -22.67 -6.35
N TYR A 15 -9.46 -22.83 -7.61
CA TYR A 15 -8.07 -22.66 -8.03
C TYR A 15 -7.57 -21.27 -7.59
N ASP A 16 -6.54 -21.25 -6.73
CA ASP A 16 -5.91 -20.04 -6.22
C ASP A 16 -5.22 -19.27 -7.36
N GLN A 17 -5.67 -18.04 -7.62
CA GLN A 17 -5.18 -17.18 -8.71
C GLN A 17 -3.81 -16.53 -8.46
N CYS A 18 -2.99 -17.07 -7.56
CA CYS A 18 -1.65 -16.56 -7.26
C CYS A 18 -0.67 -17.73 -7.06
N TYR A 19 -0.25 -18.33 -8.18
CA TYR A 19 0.84 -19.33 -8.32
C TYR A 19 0.66 -20.67 -7.57
N PRO A 20 0.33 -21.78 -8.27
CA PRO A 20 0.14 -23.09 -7.64
C PRO A 20 1.44 -23.83 -7.22
N TYR A 21 2.64 -23.34 -7.57
CA TYR A 21 3.88 -24.11 -7.44
C TYR A 21 4.80 -23.72 -6.26
N GLN A 22 4.72 -22.48 -5.75
CA GLN A 22 5.64 -22.03 -4.70
C GLN A 22 5.33 -22.66 -3.33
N TYR A 23 4.05 -22.90 -3.04
CA TYR A 23 3.62 -23.54 -1.79
C TYR A 23 4.19 -24.96 -1.61
N LEU A 24 4.27 -25.73 -2.70
CA LEU A 24 4.86 -27.06 -2.70
C LEU A 24 6.39 -27.02 -2.53
N TYR A 25 7.05 -26.06 -3.18
CA TYR A 25 8.48 -25.83 -3.03
C TYR A 25 8.86 -25.44 -1.59
N ASP A 26 8.08 -24.55 -0.98
CA ASP A 26 8.30 -24.08 0.40
C ASP A 26 8.06 -25.20 1.41
N ILE A 27 7.08 -26.09 1.19
CA ILE A 27 6.86 -27.29 1.99
C ILE A 27 8.05 -28.26 1.85
N CYS A 28 8.53 -28.52 0.63
CA CYS A 28 9.67 -29.40 0.42
C CYS A 28 10.93 -28.87 1.13
N ASN A 29 11.16 -27.56 1.11
CA ASN A 29 12.26 -26.93 1.83
C ASN A 29 12.08 -26.96 3.36
N LEU A 30 10.87 -26.71 3.86
CA LEU A 30 10.57 -26.73 5.30
C LEU A 30 10.79 -28.12 5.92
N TYR A 31 10.53 -29.19 5.16
CA TYR A 31 10.66 -30.57 5.62
C TYR A 31 11.88 -31.34 5.05
N LYS A 32 12.79 -30.65 4.33
CA LYS A 32 13.96 -31.26 3.66
C LYS A 32 13.60 -32.46 2.77
N LEU A 33 12.48 -32.38 2.05
CA LEU A 33 12.05 -33.38 1.08
C LEU A 33 12.68 -33.09 -0.29
N ASN A 34 13.19 -34.13 -0.95
CA ASN A 34 13.78 -33.98 -2.28
C ASN A 34 12.67 -33.81 -3.34
N PHE A 35 12.66 -32.66 -4.03
CA PHE A 35 11.61 -32.25 -4.96
C PHE A 35 11.43 -33.23 -6.15
N GLN A 36 12.48 -33.97 -6.50
CA GLN A 36 12.48 -34.94 -7.61
C GLN A 36 11.66 -36.22 -7.38
N ASN A 37 11.14 -36.47 -6.17
CA ASN A 37 10.39 -37.70 -5.84
C ASN A 37 8.88 -37.49 -5.61
N VAL A 38 8.34 -36.33 -5.97
CA VAL A 38 6.89 -36.07 -5.85
C VAL A 38 6.18 -36.60 -7.11
N PHE A 39 5.59 -37.78 -7.02
CA PHE A 39 4.75 -38.33 -8.10
C PHE A 39 3.36 -37.69 -8.07
N PHE A 40 2.92 -37.19 -9.22
CA PHE A 40 1.54 -36.79 -9.47
C PHE A 40 0.71 -38.05 -9.76
N ILE A 41 -0.28 -38.36 -8.91
CA ILE A 41 -1.29 -39.37 -9.25
C ILE A 41 -2.54 -38.61 -9.67
N ASN A 42 -2.79 -38.61 -10.97
CA ASN A 42 -4.08 -38.24 -11.54
C ASN A 42 -4.99 -39.47 -11.40
N ASN A 43 -6.20 -39.29 -10.88
CA ASN A 43 -7.15 -40.40 -10.72
C ASN A 43 -7.67 -40.83 -12.08
N ASP A 44 -7.18 -41.95 -12.61
CA ASP A 44 -7.94 -42.82 -13.51
C ASP A 44 -7.54 -44.28 -13.31
N GLU A 45 -8.53 -45.16 -13.38
CA GLU A 45 -8.49 -46.55 -12.93
C GLU A 45 -7.56 -47.49 -13.73
N HIS A 46 -7.22 -48.61 -13.06
CA HIS A 46 -6.56 -49.83 -13.55
C HIS A 46 -5.02 -49.83 -13.66
N ILE A 47 -4.35 -50.56 -12.76
CA ILE A 47 -3.70 -51.85 -13.06
C ILE A 47 -3.16 -52.52 -11.78
N ARG A 48 -3.33 -53.85 -11.76
CA ARG A 48 -2.97 -54.81 -10.73
C ARG A 48 -1.48 -55.16 -10.75
N SER A 49 -0.99 -55.47 -9.54
CA SER A 49 0.13 -56.35 -9.15
C SER A 49 1.50 -56.21 -9.85
N LEU A 50 2.55 -56.02 -9.03
CA LEU A 50 3.57 -57.04 -8.76
C LEU A 50 4.43 -56.65 -7.52
N VAL A 51 4.16 -57.38 -6.42
CA VAL A 51 5.09 -58.01 -5.44
C VAL A 51 6.21 -57.19 -4.79
N GLY A 52 6.10 -56.99 -3.45
CA GLY A 52 7.27 -56.72 -2.59
C GLY A 52 7.02 -56.01 -1.24
N MET A 53 6.23 -56.61 -0.33
CA MET A 53 6.23 -56.38 1.14
C MET A 53 5.98 -54.97 1.73
N ASN A 54 4.71 -54.74 2.09
CA ASN A 54 4.18 -54.28 3.39
C ASN A 54 4.90 -53.18 4.21
N ARG A 55 4.45 -51.93 4.05
CA ARG A 55 3.65 -51.19 5.06
C ARG A 55 3.00 -49.95 4.40
N ARG A 56 1.67 -49.95 4.27
CA ARG A 56 0.88 -48.76 3.93
C ARG A 56 0.74 -47.92 5.18
N TYR A 57 1.30 -46.71 5.17
CA TYR A 57 0.88 -45.66 6.10
C TYR A 57 -0.26 -44.89 5.45
N SER A 58 -1.43 -44.87 6.08
CA SER A 58 -2.40 -43.81 5.83
C SER A 58 -1.79 -42.51 6.35
N VAL A 59 -1.49 -41.56 5.46
CA VAL A 59 -1.22 -40.19 5.89
C VAL A 59 -2.57 -39.57 6.22
N GLN A 60 -3.03 -39.77 7.45
CA GLN A 60 -3.81 -38.73 8.10
C GLN A 60 -2.89 -37.52 8.22
N THR A 61 -3.37 -36.36 7.81
CA THR A 61 -2.76 -35.06 8.06
C THR A 61 -2.36 -34.96 9.53
N VAL A 62 -1.08 -35.20 9.84
CA VAL A 62 -0.53 -34.89 11.16
C VAL A 62 -0.30 -33.39 11.19
N VAL A 63 -1.35 -32.65 11.54
CA VAL A 63 -1.19 -31.30 12.09
C VAL A 63 -0.54 -31.50 13.46
N PRO A 64 0.66 -30.96 13.75
CA PRO A 64 1.21 -31.04 15.08
C PRO A 64 0.38 -30.13 15.99
N VAL A 65 -0.58 -30.72 16.69
CA VAL A 65 -1.33 -30.04 17.75
C VAL A 65 -0.48 -30.09 19.02
N ILE A 66 0.20 -28.99 19.35
CA ILE A 66 0.91 -28.85 20.62
C ILE A 66 -0.14 -28.54 21.71
N ASN A 67 -0.76 -29.59 22.25
CA ASN A 67 -1.79 -29.48 23.30
C ASN A 67 -1.23 -29.26 24.72
N ASN A 68 0.07 -29.01 24.88
CA ASN A 68 0.70 -28.84 26.18
C ASN A 68 1.60 -27.60 26.23
N LYS A 69 1.15 -26.59 27.00
CA LYS A 69 1.86 -25.33 27.27
C LYS A 69 3.28 -25.53 27.82
N LYS A 70 3.51 -26.63 28.55
CA LYS A 70 4.82 -27.01 29.11
C LYS A 70 5.80 -27.49 28.02
N THR A 71 5.29 -28.21 27.03
CA THR A 71 6.08 -28.69 25.86
C THR A 71 6.38 -27.54 24.91
N TYR A 72 5.44 -26.62 24.70
CA TYR A 72 5.65 -25.38 23.94
C TYR A 72 6.76 -24.51 24.57
N ASN A 73 6.68 -24.27 25.88
CA ASN A 73 7.69 -23.48 26.59
C ASN A 73 9.06 -24.15 26.64
N ARG A 74 9.11 -25.50 26.68
CA ARG A 74 10.37 -26.25 26.60
C ARG A 74 10.99 -26.20 25.21
N ALA A 75 10.19 -26.24 24.15
CA ALA A 75 10.66 -26.08 22.78
C ALA A 75 11.23 -24.67 22.55
N ILE A 76 10.56 -23.62 23.05
CA ILE A 76 11.09 -22.24 23.00
C ILE A 76 12.37 -22.11 23.84
N SER A 77 12.42 -22.68 25.04
CA SER A 77 13.62 -22.64 25.88
C SER A 77 14.84 -23.33 25.23
N LEU A 78 14.61 -24.44 24.52
CA LEU A 78 15.67 -25.14 23.79
C LEU A 78 16.10 -24.37 22.54
N PHE A 79 15.16 -23.75 21.82
CA PHE A 79 15.45 -22.91 20.67
C PHE A 79 16.23 -21.64 21.06
N VAL A 80 15.90 -21.02 22.19
CA VAL A 80 16.63 -19.85 22.72
C VAL A 80 18.04 -20.25 23.15
N LYS A 81 18.22 -21.39 23.83
CA LYS A 81 19.55 -21.89 24.23
C LYS A 81 20.45 -22.28 23.06
N GLN A 82 19.88 -22.68 21.92
CA GLN A 82 20.66 -23.12 20.76
C GLN A 82 21.13 -21.95 19.88
N ASN A 83 20.54 -20.75 20.05
CA ASN A 83 20.89 -19.52 19.33
C ASN A 83 21.68 -18.51 20.18
N GLU A 84 22.16 -18.90 21.37
CA GLU A 84 22.95 -18.03 22.27
C GLU A 84 24.45 -18.00 21.98
N ILE A 85 24.93 -18.59 20.88
CA ILE A 85 26.32 -18.43 20.42
C ILE A 85 26.34 -18.25 18.91
N GLU A 86 26.15 -17.00 18.46
CA GLU A 86 26.93 -16.39 17.38
C GLU A 86 26.77 -14.86 17.44
N SER A 87 27.89 -14.17 17.25
CA SER A 87 28.13 -12.72 17.42
C SER A 87 27.10 -11.81 16.72
N PRO A 88 26.83 -10.59 17.20
CA PRO A 88 25.78 -9.75 16.64
C PRO A 88 26.16 -9.31 15.23
N VAL A 89 25.27 -9.56 14.28
CA VAL A 89 25.26 -8.83 13.01
C VAL A 89 25.16 -7.34 13.38
N GLN A 90 26.27 -6.61 13.25
CA GLN A 90 26.29 -5.17 13.36
C GLN A 90 25.43 -4.63 12.22
N HIS A 91 24.15 -4.38 12.48
CA HIS A 91 23.38 -3.47 11.64
C HIS A 91 24.13 -2.14 11.63
N SER A 92 24.49 -1.66 10.45
CA SER A 92 25.10 -0.35 10.28
C SER A 92 24.00 0.69 10.57
N ILE A 93 23.80 1.00 11.86
CA ILE A 93 22.91 2.08 12.28
C ILE A 93 23.72 3.37 12.10
N PRO A 94 23.32 4.31 11.23
CA PRO A 94 23.96 5.60 11.15
C PRO A 94 23.97 6.24 12.54
N LYS A 95 25.16 6.63 13.03
CA LYS A 95 25.33 7.18 14.40
C LYS A 95 24.59 8.52 14.62
N THR A 96 24.11 9.13 13.54
CA THR A 96 23.22 10.30 13.52
C THR A 96 22.56 10.32 12.14
N LEU A 97 21.23 10.25 12.08
CA LEU A 97 20.50 10.62 10.86
C LEU A 97 20.58 12.14 10.76
N GLN A 98 21.45 12.64 9.89
CA GLN A 98 21.63 14.07 9.69
C GLN A 98 20.61 14.53 8.65
N PHE A 99 19.66 15.32 9.10
CA PHE A 99 18.67 15.96 8.23
C PHE A 99 19.34 16.97 7.30
N THR A 100 19.82 16.52 6.14
CA THR A 100 20.11 17.45 5.04
C THR A 100 18.85 17.57 4.20
N SER A 101 17.90 18.41 4.62
CA SER A 101 16.83 18.87 3.73
C SER A 101 17.41 19.92 2.79
N VAL A 102 18.07 19.48 1.72
CA VAL A 102 18.68 20.38 0.72
C VAL A 102 17.63 21.15 -0.10
N GLU A 103 16.33 20.84 0.04
CA GLU A 103 15.29 21.41 -0.82
C GLU A 103 14.45 22.57 -0.24
N ASP A 104 14.55 22.99 1.03
CA ASP A 104 13.76 24.15 1.53
C ASP A 104 14.25 24.66 2.90
N GLU A 105 15.40 25.35 2.92
CA GLU A 105 15.76 26.26 4.01
C GLU A 105 14.86 27.50 3.93
N GLY A 106 13.94 27.70 4.89
CA GLY A 106 13.22 28.99 5.04
C GLY A 106 11.74 28.95 5.42
N ASP A 107 11.02 27.84 5.21
CA ASP A 107 9.61 27.74 5.65
C ASP A 107 9.48 26.92 6.94
N ASP A 108 9.39 27.61 8.07
CA ASP A 108 9.14 27.04 9.40
C ASP A 108 7.69 26.53 9.57
N ASN A 109 6.77 26.92 8.69
CA ASN A 109 5.38 26.44 8.69
C ASN A 109 5.20 25.16 7.88
N LYS A 110 6.20 24.73 7.12
CA LYS A 110 6.16 23.46 6.38
C LYS A 110 5.95 22.28 7.33
N ARG A 111 5.09 21.35 6.91
CA ARG A 111 4.73 20.14 7.67
C ARG A 111 4.64 18.95 6.73
N PHE A 112 4.82 17.75 7.28
CA PHE A 112 4.90 16.51 6.53
C PHE A 112 3.81 15.53 6.97
N TYR A 113 3.20 14.86 5.99
CA TYR A 113 1.97 14.07 6.21
C TYR A 113 2.01 12.66 5.62
N SER A 114 3.17 12.21 5.11
CA SER A 114 3.33 10.88 4.49
C SER A 114 2.22 10.63 3.43
N THR A 115 1.64 9.43 3.40
CA THR A 115 0.56 9.02 2.49
C THR A 115 -0.78 9.74 2.73
N LYS A 116 -0.85 10.65 3.71
CA LYS A 116 -2.03 11.52 3.96
C LYS A 116 -1.92 12.88 3.31
N THR A 117 -0.79 13.19 2.70
CA THR A 117 -0.60 14.41 1.90
C THR A 117 -1.71 14.51 0.85
N PRO A 118 -2.47 15.63 0.83
CA PRO A 118 -3.42 15.94 -0.24
C PRO A 118 -2.79 15.82 -1.64
N TYR A 119 -3.61 15.60 -2.66
CA TYR A 119 -3.11 15.59 -4.03
C TYR A 119 -2.56 16.97 -4.42
N THR A 120 -1.38 16.99 -5.04
CA THR A 120 -0.83 18.21 -5.63
C THR A 120 -1.10 18.19 -7.13
N CYS A 121 -1.95 19.10 -7.59
CA CYS A 121 -2.16 19.31 -9.02
C CYS A 121 -0.85 19.78 -9.67
N PRO A 122 -0.44 19.23 -10.83
CA PRO A 122 0.66 19.79 -11.61
C PRO A 122 0.45 21.29 -11.88
N SER A 123 1.55 22.04 -11.92
CA SER A 123 1.52 23.45 -12.31
C SER A 123 0.92 23.61 -13.71
N LYS A 124 0.21 24.73 -13.95
CA LYS A 124 -0.26 25.10 -15.30
C LYS A 124 0.89 25.29 -16.30
N GLU A 125 2.10 25.52 -15.81
CA GLU A 125 3.32 25.67 -16.61
C GLU A 125 3.95 24.32 -17.00
N TYR A 126 3.52 23.22 -16.37
CA TYR A 126 4.03 21.90 -16.73
C TYR A 126 3.39 21.44 -18.04
N ILE A 127 4.21 21.28 -19.07
CA ILE A 127 3.79 20.88 -20.41
C ILE A 127 4.27 19.46 -20.65
N LEU A 128 3.33 18.58 -21.00
CA LEU A 128 3.61 17.20 -21.37
C LEU A 128 4.28 17.14 -22.76
N SER A 129 5.17 16.18 -22.97
CA SER A 129 5.75 15.93 -24.29
C SER A 129 4.67 15.61 -25.33
N SER A 130 4.88 16.03 -26.58
CA SER A 130 3.96 15.70 -27.68
C SER A 130 4.25 14.29 -28.22
N PRO A 131 3.23 13.51 -28.63
CA PRO A 131 3.47 12.25 -29.31
C PRO A 131 4.27 12.48 -30.60
N PRO A 132 5.06 11.50 -31.06
CA PRO A 132 5.78 11.62 -32.33
C PRO A 132 4.82 11.85 -33.51
N THR A 133 5.32 12.45 -34.59
CA THR A 133 4.55 12.67 -35.82
C THR A 133 3.92 11.36 -36.30
N GLY A 134 2.65 11.44 -36.73
CA GLY A 134 1.88 10.28 -37.21
C GLY A 134 1.18 9.48 -36.10
N TYR A 135 1.42 9.77 -34.81
CA TYR A 135 0.74 9.09 -33.70
C TYR A 135 -0.43 9.90 -33.14
N LYS A 136 -1.57 9.21 -32.94
CA LYS A 136 -2.78 9.78 -32.32
C LYS A 136 -3.15 8.98 -31.06
N PRO A 137 -3.72 9.63 -30.02
CA PRO A 137 -4.19 8.90 -28.85
C PRO A 137 -5.38 8.01 -29.27
N VAL A 138 -5.34 6.74 -28.86
CA VAL A 138 -6.40 5.76 -29.14
C VAL A 138 -7.00 5.14 -27.87
N GLY A 139 -6.33 5.31 -26.72
CA GLY A 139 -6.89 4.88 -25.44
C GLY A 139 -6.13 5.43 -24.24
N VAL A 140 -6.74 5.30 -23.06
CA VAL A 140 -6.09 5.62 -21.79
C VAL A 140 -6.48 4.63 -20.70
N GLN A 141 -5.53 4.30 -19.83
CA GLN A 141 -5.80 3.54 -18.62
C GLN A 141 -5.45 4.38 -17.40
N VAL A 142 -6.29 4.34 -16.38
CA VAL A 142 -6.09 5.07 -15.13
C VAL A 142 -6.27 4.11 -13.97
N LEU A 143 -5.27 4.04 -13.09
CA LEU A 143 -5.42 3.52 -11.74
C LEU A 143 -5.32 4.69 -10.77
N ALA A 144 -6.37 4.95 -10.01
CA ALA A 144 -6.40 6.05 -9.05
C ALA A 144 -6.73 5.55 -7.63
N ARG A 145 -6.00 6.03 -6.63
CA ARG A 145 -6.41 5.97 -5.23
C ARG A 145 -7.64 6.84 -5.04
N HIS A 146 -8.52 6.46 -4.12
CA HIS A 146 -9.54 7.39 -3.62
C HIS A 146 -8.95 8.74 -3.17
N GLY A 147 -9.75 9.79 -3.23
CA GLY A 147 -9.35 11.11 -2.78
C GLY A 147 -9.20 11.23 -1.25
N SER A 148 -8.88 12.44 -0.83
CA SER A 148 -8.77 12.90 0.54
C SER A 148 -10.00 12.52 1.38
N ARG A 149 -9.77 11.93 2.56
CA ARG A 149 -10.80 11.27 3.39
C ARG A 149 -10.60 11.53 4.88
N THR A 150 -11.66 11.32 5.65
CA THR A 150 -11.62 11.31 7.11
C THR A 150 -10.86 10.09 7.67
N LEU A 151 -10.60 10.11 8.98
CA LEU A 151 -9.95 9.04 9.74
C LEU A 151 -10.77 7.75 9.66
N ASN A 152 -10.09 6.62 9.44
CA ASN A 152 -10.75 5.34 9.12
C ASN A 152 -11.27 4.58 10.36
N SER A 153 -10.57 4.65 11.49
CA SER A 153 -10.93 3.94 12.72
C SER A 153 -10.95 4.89 13.92
N HIS A 154 -11.53 4.42 15.03
CA HIS A 154 -11.58 5.14 16.30
C HIS A 154 -10.32 4.91 17.15
N ASP A 155 -9.33 4.16 16.65
CA ASP A 155 -8.26 3.71 17.53
C ASP A 155 -7.34 4.86 17.94
N TYR A 156 -6.99 5.76 17.02
CA TYR A 156 -5.97 6.79 17.28
C TYR A 156 -6.47 7.91 18.20
N ASP A 157 -7.69 8.40 17.97
CA ASP A 157 -8.30 9.47 18.76
C ASP A 157 -8.77 8.98 20.14
N VAL A 158 -9.36 7.79 20.22
CA VAL A 158 -9.71 7.18 21.53
C VAL A 158 -8.46 6.94 22.37
N GLN A 159 -7.39 6.39 21.79
CA GLN A 159 -6.15 6.17 22.54
C GLN A 159 -5.53 7.49 22.99
N THR A 160 -5.58 8.54 22.16
CA THR A 160 -5.11 9.89 22.55
C THR A 160 -5.88 10.42 23.76
N LEU A 161 -7.22 10.31 23.77
CA LEU A 161 -8.05 10.72 24.90
C LEU A 161 -7.79 9.91 26.17
N LYS A 162 -7.47 8.62 26.07
CA LYS A 162 -7.13 7.79 27.25
C LYS A 162 -5.86 8.23 27.95
N ILE A 163 -4.78 8.51 27.19
CA ILE A 163 -3.54 9.04 27.78
C ILE A 163 -3.79 10.39 28.43
N TRP A 164 -4.54 11.25 27.72
CA TRP A 164 -4.94 12.55 28.24
C TRP A 164 -5.72 12.43 29.57
N GLN A 165 -6.69 11.53 29.64
CA GLN A 165 -7.51 11.32 30.83
C GLN A 165 -6.67 10.84 32.02
N LEU A 166 -5.73 9.93 31.78
CA LEU A 166 -4.79 9.47 32.80
C LEU A 166 -3.93 10.62 33.33
N ALA A 167 -3.36 11.45 32.45
CA ALA A 167 -2.59 12.62 32.85
C ALA A 167 -3.43 13.63 33.63
N LYS A 168 -4.70 13.86 33.21
CA LYS A 168 -5.63 14.75 33.90
C LYS A 168 -5.91 14.29 35.33
N GLN A 169 -6.17 13.00 35.53
CA GLN A 169 -6.41 12.42 36.86
C GLN A 169 -5.21 12.57 37.80
N LYS A 170 -4.00 12.68 37.25
CA LYS A 170 -2.75 12.90 38.00
C LYS A 170 -2.37 14.37 38.12
N ASN A 171 -3.16 15.30 37.56
CA ASN A 171 -2.83 16.73 37.46
C ASN A 171 -1.49 16.98 36.77
N MET A 172 -1.20 16.23 35.70
CA MET A 172 0.08 16.23 34.99
C MET A 172 -0.04 16.70 33.52
N LEU A 173 -1.03 17.55 33.23
CA LEU A 173 -1.14 18.25 31.95
C LEU A 173 -0.35 19.57 31.99
N THR A 174 0.20 19.95 30.85
CA THR A 174 0.69 21.31 30.61
C THR A 174 -0.47 22.23 30.19
N PRO A 175 -0.29 23.57 30.13
CA PRO A 175 -1.32 24.47 29.59
C PRO A 175 -1.77 24.14 28.16
N LEU A 176 -0.85 23.67 27.31
CA LEU A 176 -1.21 23.20 25.96
C LEU A 176 -1.93 21.84 26.04
N GLY A 177 -1.50 20.95 26.92
CA GLY A 177 -2.15 19.66 27.13
C GLY A 177 -3.59 19.74 27.62
N GLU A 178 -3.96 20.79 28.36
CA GLU A 178 -5.35 21.03 28.75
C GLU A 178 -6.28 21.23 27.53
N GLN A 179 -5.75 21.69 26.39
CA GLN A 179 -6.52 21.90 25.16
C GLN A 179 -6.75 20.60 24.36
N LEU A 180 -5.93 19.57 24.58
CA LEU A 180 -5.91 18.37 23.72
C LEU A 180 -7.25 17.61 23.73
N LYS A 181 -7.99 17.59 24.84
CA LYS A 181 -9.31 16.95 24.89
C LYS A 181 -10.27 17.61 23.91
N GLU A 182 -10.42 18.93 24.00
CA GLU A 182 -11.34 19.68 23.16
C GLU A 182 -10.95 19.57 21.69
N ASP A 183 -9.65 19.70 21.38
CA ASP A 183 -9.17 19.53 20.01
C ASP A 183 -9.49 18.13 19.45
N THR A 184 -9.33 17.09 20.28
CA THR A 184 -9.60 15.70 19.87
C THR A 184 -11.10 15.46 19.71
N GLU A 185 -11.93 15.99 20.60
CA GLU A 185 -13.40 15.88 20.52
C GLU A 185 -13.97 16.61 19.30
N LEU A 186 -13.45 17.81 18.99
CA LEU A 186 -13.78 18.54 17.77
C LEU A 186 -13.36 17.75 16.52
N PHE A 187 -12.14 17.21 16.50
CA PHE A 187 -11.70 16.33 15.42
C PHE A 187 -12.63 15.11 15.25
N ILE A 188 -13.01 14.44 16.34
CA ILE A 188 -13.97 13.32 16.30
C ILE A 188 -15.31 13.77 15.71
N GLY A 189 -15.83 14.93 16.14
CA GLY A 189 -17.08 15.51 15.64
C GLY A 189 -17.04 15.74 14.13
N GLU A 190 -15.97 16.36 13.63
CA GLU A 190 -15.78 16.62 12.19
C GLU A 190 -15.71 15.32 11.37
N ASN A 191 -14.99 14.32 11.87
CA ASN A 191 -14.89 13.02 11.21
C ASN A 191 -16.24 12.29 11.19
N ASN A 192 -17.03 12.39 12.26
CA ASN A 192 -18.35 11.77 12.35
C ASN A 192 -19.39 12.52 11.50
N HIS A 193 -19.27 13.84 11.36
CA HIS A 193 -20.16 14.65 10.53
C HIS A 193 -20.08 14.26 9.04
N VAL A 194 -18.87 14.04 8.53
CA VAL A 194 -18.66 13.54 7.16
C VAL A 194 -18.90 12.03 7.06
N GLY A 195 -18.61 11.29 8.15
CA GLY A 195 -18.56 9.84 8.21
C GLY A 195 -17.12 9.34 8.20
N ARG A 196 -16.80 8.36 9.06
CA ARG A 196 -15.42 7.85 9.22
C ARG A 196 -14.97 7.01 8.04
N GLY A 197 -13.77 7.32 7.53
CA GLY A 197 -13.17 6.68 6.37
C GLY A 197 -13.79 7.10 5.04
N GLU A 198 -14.74 8.04 5.07
CA GLU A 198 -15.47 8.53 3.90
C GLU A 198 -14.77 9.71 3.22
N LEU A 199 -15.12 9.92 1.95
CA LEU A 199 -14.52 10.94 1.09
C LEU A 199 -14.91 12.35 1.57
N THR A 200 -13.92 13.23 1.72
CA THR A 200 -14.13 14.64 2.09
C THR A 200 -14.47 15.48 0.86
N GLN A 201 -14.85 16.74 1.05
CA GLN A 201 -15.05 17.66 -0.09
C GLN A 201 -13.76 17.84 -0.91
N LEU A 202 -12.61 18.04 -0.25
CA LEU A 202 -11.32 18.06 -0.92
C LEU A 202 -11.10 16.80 -1.77
N GLY A 203 -11.41 15.61 -1.23
CA GLY A 203 -11.26 14.36 -1.96
C GLY A 203 -12.16 14.24 -3.19
N LYS A 204 -13.32 14.90 -3.19
CA LYS A 204 -14.18 15.02 -4.37
C LYS A 204 -13.52 15.96 -5.38
N ASP A 205 -13.10 17.14 -4.94
CA ASP A 205 -12.49 18.17 -5.79
C ASP A 205 -11.20 17.67 -6.47
N GLU A 206 -10.40 16.85 -5.78
CA GLU A 206 -9.23 16.18 -6.35
C GLU A 206 -9.61 15.33 -7.57
N HIS A 207 -10.65 14.49 -7.46
CA HIS A 207 -11.08 13.61 -8.55
C HIS A 207 -11.83 14.34 -9.66
N ILE A 208 -12.62 15.39 -9.33
CA ILE A 208 -13.18 16.31 -10.32
C ILE A 208 -12.04 16.91 -11.15
N GLY A 209 -11.03 17.48 -10.48
CA GLY A 209 -9.90 18.12 -11.16
C GLY A 209 -9.12 17.16 -12.07
N ILE A 210 -8.81 15.94 -11.58
CA ILE A 210 -8.10 14.93 -12.40
C ILE A 210 -8.97 14.51 -13.60
N GLY A 211 -10.26 14.26 -13.39
CA GLY A 211 -11.21 13.90 -14.45
C GLY A 211 -11.31 14.98 -15.53
N SER A 212 -11.47 16.24 -15.12
CA SER A 212 -11.49 17.39 -16.05
C SER A 212 -10.19 17.51 -16.83
N ARG A 213 -9.02 17.40 -16.19
CA ARG A 213 -7.73 17.52 -16.90
C ARG A 213 -7.49 16.37 -17.88
N LEU A 214 -7.92 15.15 -17.54
CA LEU A 214 -7.88 14.02 -18.48
C LEU A 214 -8.76 14.30 -19.71
N PHE A 215 -9.99 14.77 -19.50
CA PHE A 215 -10.91 15.12 -20.59
C PHE A 215 -10.28 16.12 -21.56
N HIS A 216 -9.77 17.25 -21.04
CA HIS A 216 -9.21 18.31 -21.87
C HIS A 216 -7.95 17.85 -22.61
N ARG A 217 -7.14 16.99 -21.98
CA ARG A 217 -5.90 16.49 -22.56
C ARG A 217 -6.12 15.48 -23.69
N LEU A 218 -7.12 14.61 -23.55
CA LEU A 218 -7.39 13.51 -24.49
C LEU A 218 -8.80 13.59 -25.07
N GLN A 219 -9.28 14.81 -25.37
CA GLN A 219 -10.66 15.05 -25.78
C GLN A 219 -11.12 14.18 -26.96
N SER A 220 -10.22 13.86 -27.90
CA SER A 220 -10.51 13.00 -29.06
C SER A 220 -10.89 11.56 -28.68
N LEU A 221 -10.57 11.09 -27.48
CA LEU A 221 -10.98 9.78 -26.96
C LEU A 221 -12.42 9.77 -26.45
N PHE A 222 -12.96 10.93 -26.09
CA PHE A 222 -14.20 11.05 -25.34
C PHE A 222 -15.36 11.50 -26.24
N LEU A 223 -15.65 10.65 -27.22
CA LEU A 223 -16.72 10.80 -28.23
C LEU A 223 -17.93 9.88 -27.92
N PRO A 224 -19.14 10.18 -28.44
CA PRO A 224 -20.32 9.35 -28.20
C PRO A 224 -20.20 7.89 -28.67
N SER A 225 -19.38 7.64 -29.69
CA SER A 225 -19.10 6.31 -30.24
C SER A 225 -18.22 5.44 -29.34
N ASN A 226 -17.56 6.05 -28.35
CA ASN A 226 -16.57 5.41 -27.51
C ASN A 226 -17.14 5.04 -26.15
N THR A 227 -16.54 4.00 -25.56
CA THR A 227 -16.90 3.48 -24.24
C THR A 227 -15.81 3.79 -23.22
N VAL A 228 -16.22 4.23 -22.04
CA VAL A 228 -15.38 4.36 -20.85
C VAL A 228 -15.79 3.28 -19.87
N THR A 229 -14.86 2.38 -19.54
CA THR A 229 -15.10 1.35 -18.52
C THR A 229 -14.65 1.83 -17.15
N VAL A 230 -15.46 1.55 -16.14
CA VAL A 230 -15.20 1.98 -14.76
C VAL A 230 -15.25 0.77 -13.83
N MET A 231 -14.16 0.54 -13.09
CA MET A 231 -14.03 -0.52 -12.10
C MET A 231 -13.57 0.06 -10.76
N THR A 232 -14.10 -0.47 -9.65
CA THR A 232 -13.68 -0.06 -8.31
C THR A 232 -13.40 -1.27 -7.41
N SER A 233 -12.72 -1.03 -6.29
CA SER A 233 -12.57 -2.04 -5.23
C SER A 233 -13.88 -2.38 -4.50
N GLY A 234 -14.94 -1.59 -4.72
CA GLY A 234 -16.23 -1.69 -4.03
C GLY A 234 -16.25 -1.06 -2.64
N LYS A 235 -15.15 -0.40 -2.22
CA LYS A 235 -15.17 0.45 -1.01
C LYS A 235 -15.83 1.78 -1.33
N LYS A 236 -16.74 2.23 -0.46
CA LYS A 236 -17.55 3.45 -0.67
C LYS A 236 -16.71 4.65 -1.13
N ARG A 237 -15.65 5.03 -0.40
CA ARG A 237 -14.72 6.10 -0.82
C ARG A 237 -14.12 5.95 -2.23
N ALA A 238 -13.89 4.72 -2.71
CA ALA A 238 -13.37 4.47 -4.06
C ALA A 238 -14.48 4.59 -5.11
N VAL A 239 -15.69 4.14 -4.78
CA VAL A 239 -16.91 4.34 -5.60
C VAL A 239 -17.27 5.83 -5.71
N ASP A 240 -17.25 6.55 -4.60
CA ASP A 240 -17.54 7.99 -4.59
C ASP A 240 -16.49 8.76 -5.42
N SER A 241 -15.20 8.38 -5.28
CA SER A 241 -14.12 8.97 -6.09
C SER A 241 -14.33 8.72 -7.58
N SER A 242 -14.70 7.49 -7.97
CA SER A 242 -14.98 7.17 -9.38
C SER A 242 -16.14 7.98 -9.92
N GLN A 243 -17.19 8.19 -9.13
CA GLN A 243 -18.33 9.00 -9.55
C GLN A 243 -17.93 10.46 -9.79
N GLN A 244 -17.13 11.06 -8.92
CA GLN A 244 -16.68 12.45 -9.10
C GLN A 244 -15.80 12.61 -10.34
N PHE A 245 -14.89 11.67 -10.56
CA PHE A 245 -14.03 11.66 -11.74
C PHE A 245 -14.85 11.53 -13.04
N VAL A 246 -15.78 10.57 -13.08
CA VAL A 246 -16.60 10.31 -14.27
C VAL A 246 -17.55 11.48 -14.56
N ASN A 247 -18.15 12.08 -13.53
CA ASN A 247 -18.97 13.28 -13.70
C ASN A 247 -18.19 14.37 -14.43
N ALA A 248 -16.98 14.69 -13.95
CA ALA A 248 -16.10 15.69 -14.54
C ALA A 248 -15.63 15.34 -15.96
N LEU A 249 -15.50 14.04 -16.27
CA LEU A 249 -15.19 13.54 -17.62
C LEU A 249 -16.36 13.75 -18.61
N THR A 250 -17.60 13.72 -18.11
CA THR A 250 -18.83 13.80 -18.91
C THR A 250 -19.53 15.17 -18.91
N GLU A 251 -19.03 16.13 -18.12
CA GLU A 251 -19.64 17.45 -17.93
C GLU A 251 -19.83 18.25 -19.23
N SER A 252 -19.08 17.95 -20.31
CA SER A 252 -19.26 18.58 -21.63
C SER A 252 -20.43 18.03 -22.46
N GLN A 253 -21.24 17.10 -21.93
CA GLN A 253 -22.37 16.45 -22.60
C GLN A 253 -22.03 15.75 -23.94
N ASN A 254 -20.84 15.17 -24.05
CA ASN A 254 -20.38 14.49 -25.28
C ASN A 254 -21.04 13.13 -25.58
N GLY A 255 -22.13 12.74 -24.89
CA GLY A 255 -22.84 11.48 -25.18
C GLY A 255 -22.02 10.19 -25.02
N ILE A 256 -20.87 10.24 -24.33
CA ILE A 256 -19.94 9.12 -24.12
C ILE A 256 -20.63 7.98 -23.38
N GLN A 257 -20.39 6.74 -23.79
CA GLN A 257 -20.96 5.57 -23.13
C GLN A 257 -20.13 5.21 -21.88
N ILE A 258 -20.77 5.22 -20.70
CA ILE A 258 -20.12 4.80 -19.44
C ILE A 258 -20.56 3.38 -19.10
N GLN A 259 -19.62 2.45 -19.08
CA GLN A 259 -19.84 1.07 -18.67
C GLN A 259 -19.28 0.82 -17.27
N ASN A 260 -20.15 0.81 -16.26
CA ASN A 260 -19.79 0.46 -14.90
C ASN A 260 -19.68 -1.06 -14.75
N GLN A 261 -18.48 -1.54 -14.44
CA GLN A 261 -18.23 -2.95 -14.15
C GLN A 261 -18.51 -3.26 -12.67
N SER A 262 -18.81 -4.52 -12.38
CA SER A 262 -18.94 -4.96 -10.99
C SER A 262 -17.64 -4.77 -10.21
N PRO A 263 -17.69 -4.41 -8.91
CA PRO A 263 -16.49 -4.24 -8.11
C PRO A 263 -15.59 -5.47 -8.12
N ASN A 264 -14.28 -5.29 -8.34
CA ASN A 264 -13.32 -6.38 -8.41
C ASN A 264 -12.30 -6.29 -7.26
N LYS A 265 -12.56 -7.03 -6.19
CA LYS A 265 -11.67 -7.06 -5.02
C LYS A 265 -10.36 -7.81 -5.28
N SER A 266 -10.38 -8.84 -6.15
CA SER A 266 -9.17 -9.59 -6.49
C SER A 266 -8.18 -8.73 -7.27
N LEU A 267 -8.67 -7.79 -8.09
CA LEU A 267 -7.83 -6.89 -8.87
C LEU A 267 -7.47 -5.59 -8.14
N LEU A 268 -8.43 -4.99 -7.42
CA LEU A 268 -8.29 -3.64 -6.84
C LEU A 268 -8.23 -3.62 -5.30
N TYR A 269 -8.29 -4.79 -4.65
CA TYR A 269 -8.21 -4.95 -3.20
C TYR A 269 -7.41 -6.20 -2.79
N PHE A 270 -6.43 -6.59 -3.62
CA PHE A 270 -5.68 -7.86 -3.51
C PHE A 270 -5.00 -8.06 -2.15
N HIS A 271 -4.66 -7.00 -1.42
CA HIS A 271 -4.03 -7.11 -0.10
C HIS A 271 -4.93 -7.78 0.97
N LYS A 272 -6.24 -7.92 0.71
CA LYS A 272 -7.17 -8.68 1.56
C LYS A 272 -7.44 -10.09 1.08
N SER A 273 -7.26 -10.38 -0.21
CA SER A 273 -7.48 -11.72 -0.80
C SER A 273 -6.20 -12.53 -0.90
N CYS A 274 -5.04 -11.93 -1.17
CA CYS A 274 -3.76 -12.60 -1.32
C CYS A 274 -3.32 -13.24 0.02
N LEU A 275 -3.32 -14.58 0.07
CA LEU A 275 -2.96 -15.33 1.27
C LEU A 275 -1.50 -15.10 1.67
N ASN A 276 -0.57 -15.21 0.72
CA ASN A 276 0.87 -15.05 0.96
C ASN A 276 1.19 -13.69 1.58
N TYR A 277 0.63 -12.60 1.03
CA TYR A 277 0.78 -11.27 1.59
C TYR A 277 0.21 -11.14 3.02
N ARG A 278 -0.98 -11.70 3.27
CA ARG A 278 -1.60 -11.66 4.61
C ARG A 278 -0.81 -12.47 5.64
N THR A 279 -0.20 -13.57 5.22
CA THR A 279 0.70 -14.37 6.05
C THR A 279 1.97 -13.58 6.32
N PHE A 280 2.66 -13.08 5.29
CA PHE A 280 3.84 -12.22 5.39
C PHE A 280 3.63 -11.08 6.39
N LYS A 281 2.55 -10.30 6.25
CA LYS A 281 2.25 -9.17 7.14
C LYS A 281 2.15 -9.59 8.62
N LYS A 282 1.78 -10.84 8.90
CA LYS A 282 1.64 -11.39 10.25
C LYS A 282 2.88 -12.10 10.78
N THR A 283 3.73 -12.64 9.91
CA THR A 283 4.77 -13.59 10.34
C THR A 283 6.18 -13.17 9.99
N ASP A 284 6.39 -12.22 9.08
CA ASP A 284 7.74 -11.84 8.65
C ASP A 284 8.48 -11.11 9.77
N LEU A 285 9.48 -11.78 10.35
CA LEU A 285 10.23 -11.29 11.49
C LEU A 285 11.21 -10.18 11.11
N ASP A 286 11.83 -10.25 9.92
CA ASP A 286 12.81 -9.24 9.50
C ASP A 286 12.14 -7.88 9.37
N ILE A 287 10.98 -7.82 8.71
CA ILE A 287 10.23 -6.59 8.52
C ILE A 287 9.75 -6.01 9.85
N ARG A 288 9.22 -6.87 10.73
CA ARG A 288 8.85 -6.46 12.10
C ARG A 288 10.06 -5.90 12.86
N THR A 289 11.21 -6.56 12.76
CA THR A 289 12.46 -6.13 13.39
C THR A 289 12.93 -4.79 12.84
N LYS A 290 12.94 -4.57 11.52
CA LYS A 290 13.35 -3.29 10.92
C LYS A 290 12.45 -2.13 11.36
N ILE A 291 11.13 -2.31 11.34
CA ILE A 291 10.18 -1.30 11.82
C ILE A 291 10.38 -1.05 13.32
N HIS A 292 10.58 -2.11 14.11
CA HIS A 292 10.85 -2.00 15.55
C HIS A 292 12.14 -1.23 15.82
N LEU A 293 13.21 -1.49 15.07
CA LEU A 293 14.48 -0.77 15.17
C LEU A 293 14.30 0.72 14.90
N ILE A 294 13.61 1.09 13.81
CA ILE A 294 13.32 2.50 13.47
C ILE A 294 12.54 3.20 14.58
N LYS A 295 11.51 2.55 15.13
CA LYS A 295 10.76 3.07 16.27
C LYS A 295 11.62 3.21 17.53
N ASN A 296 12.65 2.41 17.71
CA ASN A 296 13.52 2.43 18.89
C ASN A 296 14.81 3.24 18.72
N LEU A 297 15.03 3.89 17.58
CA LEU A 297 16.17 4.79 17.41
C LEU A 297 16.17 5.86 18.52
N PRO A 298 17.34 6.23 19.08
CA PRO A 298 17.43 7.26 20.12
C PRO A 298 16.76 8.57 19.70
N GLN A 299 16.94 8.96 18.44
CA GLN A 299 16.33 10.15 17.85
C GLN A 299 14.79 10.04 17.76
N THR A 300 14.25 8.85 17.46
CA THR A 300 12.79 8.61 17.48
C THR A 300 12.21 8.79 18.87
N LYS A 301 12.85 8.20 19.88
CA LYS A 301 12.40 8.36 21.27
C LYS A 301 12.54 9.81 21.73
N ALA A 302 13.62 10.50 21.36
CA ALA A 302 13.83 11.90 21.68
C ALA A 302 12.72 12.80 21.10
N TYR A 303 12.41 12.69 19.80
CA TYR A 303 11.32 13.46 19.20
C TYR A 303 9.95 13.10 19.79
N ALA A 304 9.71 11.82 20.09
CA ALA A 304 8.48 11.41 20.77
C ALA A 304 8.34 12.08 22.15
N GLN A 305 9.39 12.05 22.97
CA GLN A 305 9.39 12.70 24.27
C GLN A 305 9.27 14.22 24.17
N GLN A 306 9.88 14.85 23.16
CA GLN A 306 9.73 16.29 22.91
C GLN A 306 8.27 16.65 22.62
N VAL A 307 7.61 15.92 21.73
CA VAL A 307 6.17 16.13 21.44
C VAL A 307 5.33 15.89 22.70
N LEU A 308 5.57 14.80 23.43
CA LEU A 308 4.82 14.51 24.66
C LEU A 308 5.03 15.56 25.74
N ARG A 309 6.23 16.12 25.90
CA ARG A 309 6.53 17.17 26.89
C ARG A 309 5.86 18.52 26.58
N LYS A 310 5.34 18.72 25.35
CA LYS A 310 4.46 19.85 25.03
C LYS A 310 3.05 19.67 25.61
N ILE A 311 2.64 18.43 25.88
CA ILE A 311 1.28 18.07 26.29
C ILE A 311 1.27 17.71 27.78
N TYR A 312 2.24 16.95 28.24
CA TYR A 312 2.32 16.40 29.58
C TYR A 312 3.53 16.94 30.35
N THR A 313 3.46 16.96 31.68
CA THR A 313 4.61 17.33 32.51
C THR A 313 5.77 16.36 32.30
N LYS A 314 7.01 16.81 32.55
CA LYS A 314 8.20 15.97 32.49
C LYS A 314 8.03 14.67 33.29
N ASP A 315 7.52 14.78 34.51
CA ASP A 315 7.36 13.62 35.40
C ASP A 315 6.40 12.58 34.83
N PHE A 316 5.31 13.01 34.17
CA PHE A 316 4.39 12.07 33.53
C PHE A 316 5.03 11.37 32.33
N VAL A 317 5.79 12.10 31.51
CA VAL A 317 6.52 11.51 30.38
C VAL A 317 7.57 10.52 30.88
N ASP A 318 8.29 10.84 31.97
CA ASP A 318 9.27 9.94 32.57
C ASP A 318 8.59 8.68 33.17
N LEU A 319 7.41 8.83 33.80
CA LEU A 319 6.63 7.69 34.30
C LEU A 319 6.09 6.81 33.17
N LEU A 320 5.58 7.42 32.08
CA LEU A 320 5.13 6.70 30.89
C LEU A 320 6.25 5.90 30.24
N THR A 321 7.39 6.54 29.98
CA THR A 321 8.53 5.94 29.26
C THR A 321 9.20 4.82 30.06
N ASN A 322 9.18 4.89 31.38
CA ASN A 322 9.66 3.83 32.27
C ASN A 322 8.63 2.71 32.51
N GLY A 323 7.46 2.77 31.88
CA GLY A 323 6.45 1.71 31.94
C GLY A 323 5.67 1.65 33.26
N TYR A 324 5.62 2.73 34.04
CA TYR A 324 4.86 2.77 35.30
C TYR A 324 3.33 2.72 35.08
N TYR A 325 2.86 3.05 33.88
CA TYR A 325 1.45 2.99 33.53
C TYR A 325 1.19 1.84 32.56
N GLU A 326 0.41 0.85 33.01
CA GLU A 326 -0.21 -0.12 32.12
C GLU A 326 -1.50 0.45 31.55
N ILE A 327 -1.48 0.80 30.26
CA ILE A 327 -2.64 1.35 29.57
C ILE A 327 -3.15 0.27 28.62
N GLN A 328 -4.30 -0.31 28.94
CA GLN A 328 -4.89 -1.36 28.12
C GLN A 328 -5.29 -0.81 26.75
N ALA A 329 -4.79 -1.45 25.69
CA ALA A 329 -5.26 -1.20 24.34
C ALA A 329 -6.72 -1.67 24.22
N ASP A 330 -7.56 -0.91 23.52
CA ASP A 330 -8.86 -1.46 23.12
C ASP A 330 -8.69 -2.59 22.12
N LYS A 331 -9.66 -3.51 22.13
CA LYS A 331 -9.72 -4.74 21.32
C LYS A 331 -9.65 -4.52 19.79
N TYR A 332 -9.64 -3.27 19.33
CA TYR A 332 -9.76 -2.84 17.93
C TYR A 332 -8.46 -2.35 17.29
N SER A 333 -7.32 -2.29 18.00
CA SER A 333 -6.07 -1.80 17.39
C SER A 333 -5.59 -2.74 16.26
N ASP A 334 -5.76 -2.30 15.01
CA ASP A 334 -5.20 -2.92 13.79
C ASP A 334 -3.67 -2.72 13.66
N LEU A 335 -3.06 -2.11 14.68
CA LEU A 335 -1.62 -2.08 14.88
C LEU A 335 -1.13 -3.52 15.02
N LEU A 336 -0.03 -3.85 14.34
CA LEU A 336 0.45 -5.20 14.03
C LEU A 336 0.74 -6.13 15.23
N ASP A 337 0.48 -5.68 16.45
CA ASP A 337 0.47 -6.49 17.66
C ASP A 337 -0.81 -6.27 18.46
N LYS A 338 -1.49 -7.37 18.79
CA LYS A 338 -2.56 -7.44 19.80
C LYS A 338 -2.08 -7.11 21.24
N LYS A 339 -0.85 -6.62 21.36
CA LYS A 339 -0.24 -6.02 22.54
C LYS A 339 0.31 -4.66 22.12
N PHE A 340 -0.54 -3.64 22.14
CA PHE A 340 -0.08 -2.26 22.06
C PHE A 340 0.75 -2.00 23.34
N HIS A 341 2.07 -2.17 23.24
CA HIS A 341 3.01 -1.79 24.28
C HIS A 341 3.20 -0.28 24.17
N GLN A 342 2.42 0.49 24.92
CA GLN A 342 2.29 1.94 24.77
C GLN A 342 3.58 2.67 25.22
N ASN A 343 4.62 2.61 24.39
CA ASN A 343 5.78 3.47 24.55
C ASN A 343 5.48 4.86 23.98
N GLU A 344 6.37 5.81 24.27
CA GLU A 344 6.26 7.20 23.86
C GLU A 344 6.02 7.38 22.35
N VAL A 345 6.61 6.52 21.53
CA VAL A 345 6.55 6.61 20.06
C VAL A 345 5.17 6.24 19.55
N ASP A 346 4.60 5.16 20.08
CA ASP A 346 3.27 4.69 19.66
C ASP A 346 2.17 5.68 20.09
N ILE A 347 2.32 6.35 21.23
CA ILE A 347 1.41 7.44 21.65
C ILE A 347 1.48 8.60 20.66
N VAL A 348 2.68 9.03 20.28
CA VAL A 348 2.83 10.14 19.32
C VAL A 348 2.39 9.75 17.91
N ILE A 349 2.50 8.48 17.51
CA ILE A 349 1.94 7.99 16.23
C ILE A 349 0.40 8.16 16.20
N CYS A 350 -0.30 7.96 17.32
CA CYS A 350 -1.74 8.22 17.38
C CYS A 350 -2.05 9.71 17.11
N LEU A 351 -1.35 10.61 17.79
CA LEU A 351 -1.51 12.05 17.62
C LEU A 351 -1.12 12.50 16.20
N TYR A 352 -0.01 11.99 15.66
CA TYR A 352 0.44 12.25 14.29
C TYR A 352 -0.58 11.74 13.26
N SER A 353 -1.25 10.62 13.53
CA SER A 353 -2.29 10.09 12.65
C SER A 353 -3.51 11.03 12.56
N MET A 354 -3.89 11.68 13.66
CA MET A 354 -4.93 12.72 13.62
C MET A 354 -4.43 13.96 12.86
N PHE A 355 -3.24 14.45 13.21
CA PHE A 355 -2.60 15.62 12.59
C PHE A 355 -2.46 15.48 11.07
N SER A 356 -1.94 14.35 10.60
CA SER A 356 -1.71 14.11 9.17
C SER A 356 -3.02 13.95 8.38
N VAL A 357 -4.08 13.42 8.99
CA VAL A 357 -5.39 13.27 8.35
C VAL A 357 -6.18 14.58 8.31
N ALA A 358 -5.99 15.49 9.27
CA ALA A 358 -6.70 16.77 9.26
C ALA A 358 -6.50 17.56 7.96
N GLN A 359 -5.28 17.52 7.41
CA GLN A 359 -4.97 18.17 6.13
C GLN A 359 -5.81 17.66 4.97
N ALA A 360 -6.07 16.35 4.94
CA ALA A 360 -6.95 15.73 3.96
C ALA A 360 -8.44 16.09 4.15
N GLN A 361 -8.80 16.92 5.13
CA GLN A 361 -10.15 17.47 5.26
C GLN A 361 -10.25 18.92 4.76
N ASN A 362 -9.11 19.56 4.46
CA ASN A 362 -8.99 20.95 3.98
C ASN A 362 -9.79 21.97 4.82
N LYS A 363 -9.77 21.81 6.15
CA LYS A 363 -10.41 22.73 7.09
C LYS A 363 -9.31 23.49 7.85
N PRO A 364 -9.06 24.78 7.55
CA PRO A 364 -8.01 25.56 8.20
C PRO A 364 -8.09 25.55 9.73
N SER A 365 -9.30 25.59 10.29
CA SER A 365 -9.52 25.48 11.74
C SER A 365 -8.98 24.16 12.31
N LEU A 366 -9.32 23.03 11.69
CA LEU A 366 -8.88 21.70 12.11
C LEU A 366 -7.36 21.53 11.92
N ASN A 367 -6.83 22.05 10.82
CA ASN A 367 -5.41 22.00 10.50
C ASN A 367 -4.58 22.77 11.52
N ASN A 368 -4.95 24.03 11.80
CA ASN A 368 -4.25 24.89 12.76
C ASN A 368 -4.35 24.34 14.18
N MET A 369 -5.51 23.80 14.54
CA MET A 369 -5.76 23.17 15.83
C MET A 369 -4.80 22.02 16.12
N LEU A 370 -4.56 21.12 15.17
CA LEU A 370 -3.64 19.99 15.38
C LEU A 370 -2.17 20.32 15.06
N ALA A 371 -1.90 21.35 14.26
CA ALA A 371 -0.54 21.74 13.89
C ALA A 371 0.30 22.24 15.08
N LYS A 372 -0.33 22.78 16.13
CA LYS A 372 0.38 23.27 17.33
C LYS A 372 1.13 22.17 18.10
N TYR A 373 0.81 20.89 17.89
CA TYR A 373 1.47 19.77 18.55
C TYR A 373 2.77 19.32 17.88
N PHE A 374 2.99 19.71 16.62
CA PHE A 374 4.16 19.30 15.84
C PHE A 374 4.87 20.50 15.21
N ASN A 375 6.18 20.59 15.38
CA ASN A 375 7.02 21.46 14.56
C ASN A 375 7.40 20.76 13.23
N LYS A 376 8.16 21.46 12.39
CA LYS A 376 8.63 20.96 11.09
C LYS A 376 9.41 19.65 11.23
N GLU A 377 10.42 19.61 12.10
CA GLU A 377 11.29 18.45 12.31
C GLU A 377 10.55 17.22 12.86
N GLU A 378 9.69 17.42 13.85
CA GLU A 378 8.90 16.34 14.44
C GLU A 378 7.93 15.76 13.40
N SER A 379 7.19 16.62 12.68
CA SER A 379 6.30 16.13 11.62
C SER A 379 7.06 15.41 10.49
N TYR A 380 8.25 15.89 10.15
CA TYR A 380 9.15 15.21 9.20
C TYR A 380 9.55 13.83 9.70
N TRP A 381 9.97 13.71 10.96
CA TRP A 381 10.40 12.44 11.55
C TRP A 381 9.25 11.43 11.68
N PHE A 382 8.07 11.86 12.11
CA PHE A 382 6.91 10.97 12.19
C PHE A 382 6.33 10.63 10.80
N SER A 383 6.50 11.50 9.80
CA SER A 383 6.28 11.14 8.40
C SER A 383 7.23 10.05 7.94
N TYR A 384 8.52 10.13 8.31
CA TYR A 384 9.50 9.08 8.01
C TYR A 384 9.13 7.74 8.65
N ILE A 385 8.70 7.72 9.91
CA ILE A 385 8.26 6.48 10.58
C ILE A 385 7.05 5.86 9.87
N ASN A 386 6.08 6.69 9.45
CA ASN A 386 4.93 6.21 8.68
C ASN A 386 5.37 5.67 7.30
N ASP A 387 6.27 6.39 6.62
CA ASP A 387 6.83 5.98 5.34
C ASP A 387 7.59 4.67 5.44
N ALA A 388 8.40 4.47 6.49
CA ALA A 388 9.11 3.21 6.73
C ALA A 388 8.14 2.02 6.86
N GLN A 389 7.03 2.21 7.58
CA GLN A 389 5.98 1.20 7.72
C GLN A 389 5.36 0.84 6.37
N GLU A 390 5.06 1.83 5.53
CA GLU A 390 4.45 1.64 4.21
C GLU A 390 5.45 1.04 3.21
N PHE A 391 6.70 1.51 3.22
CA PHE A 391 7.82 0.99 2.43
C PHE A 391 8.03 -0.50 2.66
N TYR A 392 8.14 -0.92 3.91
CA TYR A 392 8.44 -2.31 4.25
C TYR A 392 7.24 -3.26 4.04
N VAL A 393 6.01 -2.78 4.27
CA VAL A 393 4.82 -3.65 4.22
C VAL A 393 4.13 -3.64 2.86
N LYS A 394 4.32 -2.63 2.03
CA LYS A 394 3.60 -2.49 0.74
C LYS A 394 4.49 -2.08 -0.43
N GLY A 395 5.64 -1.46 -0.14
CA GLY A 395 6.59 -0.96 -1.13
C GLY A 395 7.72 -1.93 -1.48
N PRO A 396 8.87 -1.41 -1.95
CA PRO A 396 10.02 -2.21 -2.38
C PRO A 396 10.61 -3.11 -1.29
N SER A 397 10.45 -2.72 -0.02
CA SER A 397 10.86 -3.53 1.12
C SER A 397 12.36 -3.91 1.07
N ILE A 398 12.70 -5.09 1.59
CA ILE A 398 14.07 -5.63 1.61
C ILE A 398 14.38 -6.29 0.26
N GLU A 399 15.63 -6.18 -0.21
CA GLU A 399 16.12 -6.86 -1.42
C GLU A 399 15.76 -8.35 -1.39
N GLY A 400 15.23 -8.85 -2.50
CA GLY A 400 14.77 -10.24 -2.63
C GLY A 400 13.39 -10.55 -2.02
N LYS A 401 12.76 -9.63 -1.26
CA LYS A 401 11.40 -9.82 -0.72
C LYS A 401 10.34 -9.14 -1.61
N THR A 402 9.80 -9.90 -2.56
CA THR A 402 8.85 -9.38 -3.56
C THR A 402 7.37 -9.48 -3.17
N VAL A 403 7.06 -10.23 -2.10
CA VAL A 403 5.67 -10.53 -1.66
C VAL A 403 4.81 -9.29 -1.41
N THR A 404 5.43 -8.15 -1.07
CA THR A 404 4.75 -6.88 -0.82
C THR A 404 4.12 -6.29 -2.08
N TYR A 405 4.66 -6.59 -3.26
CA TYR A 405 4.20 -6.04 -4.54
C TYR A 405 3.84 -7.07 -5.61
N ASP A 406 4.23 -8.34 -5.44
CA ASP A 406 3.80 -9.44 -6.33
C ASP A 406 2.28 -9.58 -6.41
N MET A 407 1.56 -9.21 -5.35
CA MET A 407 0.10 -9.19 -5.33
C MET A 407 -0.52 -8.23 -6.37
N ALA A 408 0.25 -7.31 -6.94
CA ALA A 408 -0.20 -6.39 -8.00
C ALA A 408 -0.02 -6.96 -9.43
N LYS A 409 0.59 -8.14 -9.59
CA LYS A 409 0.80 -8.77 -10.92
C LYS A 409 -0.48 -8.91 -11.75
N PRO A 410 -1.63 -9.36 -11.20
CA PRO A 410 -2.86 -9.44 -11.97
C PRO A 410 -3.33 -8.08 -12.52
N LEU A 411 -3.10 -6.99 -11.76
CA LEU A 411 -3.46 -5.64 -12.21
C LEU A 411 -2.54 -5.16 -13.33
N LEU A 412 -1.25 -5.49 -13.28
CA LEU A 412 -0.35 -5.20 -14.39
C LEU A 412 -0.70 -6.01 -15.63
N ALA A 413 -1.06 -7.29 -15.46
CA ALA A 413 -1.50 -8.13 -16.58
C ALA A 413 -2.77 -7.55 -17.23
N ASP A 414 -3.71 -7.09 -16.43
CA ASP A 414 -4.93 -6.41 -16.89
C ASP A 414 -4.62 -5.14 -17.71
N PHE A 415 -3.59 -4.37 -17.35
CA PHE A 415 -3.11 -3.24 -18.16
C PHE A 415 -2.62 -3.68 -19.54
N PHE A 416 -1.81 -4.73 -19.64
CA PHE A 416 -1.32 -5.23 -20.93
C PHE A 416 -2.43 -5.86 -21.76
N THR A 417 -3.28 -6.69 -21.14
CA THR A 417 -4.42 -7.34 -21.81
C THR A 417 -5.39 -6.31 -22.39
N SER A 418 -5.65 -5.21 -21.68
CA SER A 418 -6.52 -4.14 -22.18
C SER A 418 -5.98 -3.48 -23.45
N ILE A 419 -4.65 -3.30 -23.56
CA ILE A 419 -4.02 -2.75 -24.77
C ILE A 419 -4.03 -3.78 -25.90
N ASN A 420 -3.72 -5.05 -25.62
CA ASN A 420 -3.81 -6.11 -26.62
C ASN A 420 -5.22 -6.21 -27.22
N ALA A 421 -6.26 -6.16 -26.39
CA ALA A 421 -7.65 -6.19 -26.85
C ALA A 421 -8.01 -5.01 -27.76
N HIS A 422 -7.34 -3.85 -27.59
CA HIS A 422 -7.51 -2.70 -28.48
C HIS A 422 -6.81 -2.93 -29.84
N ILE A 423 -5.66 -3.60 -29.83
CA ILE A 423 -4.89 -3.90 -31.06
C ILE A 423 -5.56 -5.02 -31.88
N GLU A 424 -6.07 -6.06 -31.21
CA GLU A 424 -6.59 -7.27 -31.84
C GLU A 424 -8.01 -7.11 -32.42
N ASP A 425 -8.81 -6.18 -31.88
CA ASP A 425 -10.16 -5.90 -32.34
C ASP A 425 -10.27 -4.45 -32.88
N PRO A 426 -10.25 -4.26 -34.22
CA PRO A 426 -10.43 -2.95 -34.84
C PRO A 426 -11.76 -2.27 -34.53
N ASN A 427 -12.76 -3.02 -34.03
CA ASN A 427 -14.06 -2.49 -33.62
C ASN A 427 -14.12 -2.17 -32.12
N ASN A 428 -13.03 -2.34 -31.37
CA ASN A 428 -13.00 -2.04 -29.95
C ASN A 428 -13.16 -0.53 -29.73
N THR A 429 -14.34 -0.14 -29.24
CA THR A 429 -14.67 1.26 -28.95
C THR A 429 -14.26 1.72 -27.55
N VAL A 430 -13.61 0.86 -26.75
CA VAL A 430 -13.19 1.21 -25.39
C VAL A 430 -12.02 2.18 -25.46
N ALA A 431 -12.30 3.44 -25.14
CA ALA A 431 -11.31 4.51 -25.15
C ALA A 431 -10.67 4.75 -23.77
N ALA A 432 -11.31 4.28 -22.69
CA ALA A 432 -10.71 4.39 -21.36
C ALA A 432 -11.04 3.21 -20.42
N TYR A 433 -10.04 2.81 -19.63
CA TYR A 433 -10.18 1.90 -18.50
C TYR A 433 -9.85 2.63 -17.19
N LEU A 434 -10.88 2.93 -16.40
CA LEU A 434 -10.75 3.70 -15.16
C LEU A 434 -10.90 2.78 -13.93
N ARG A 435 -9.86 2.69 -13.10
CA ARG A 435 -9.78 1.81 -11.94
C ARG A 435 -9.59 2.62 -10.65
N PHE A 436 -10.51 2.50 -9.69
CA PHE A 436 -10.46 3.26 -8.43
C PHE A 436 -10.27 2.37 -7.20
N ALA A 437 -9.22 2.66 -6.42
CA ALA A 437 -8.69 1.77 -5.40
C ALA A 437 -8.08 2.52 -4.19
N HIS A 438 -6.95 2.02 -3.68
CA HIS A 438 -6.36 2.42 -2.40
C HIS A 438 -4.85 2.64 -2.48
N ALA A 439 -4.26 3.19 -1.42
CA ALA A 439 -2.80 3.24 -1.27
C ALA A 439 -2.21 1.82 -1.28
N GLU A 440 -2.91 0.85 -0.68
CA GLU A 440 -2.58 -0.58 -0.73
C GLU A 440 -2.65 -1.20 -2.13
N THR A 441 -3.10 -0.44 -3.15
CA THR A 441 -3.09 -0.85 -4.55
C THR A 441 -2.04 -0.04 -5.33
N ILE A 442 -1.98 1.27 -5.13
CA ILE A 442 -1.01 2.17 -5.79
C ILE A 442 0.43 1.81 -5.42
N ILE A 443 0.77 1.70 -4.14
CA ILE A 443 2.16 1.48 -3.69
C ILE A 443 2.75 0.19 -4.29
N PRO A 444 2.10 -0.99 -4.16
CA PRO A 444 2.62 -2.22 -4.74
C PRO A 444 2.61 -2.20 -6.28
N PHE A 445 1.61 -1.57 -6.92
CA PHE A 445 1.60 -1.44 -8.38
C PHE A 445 2.76 -0.57 -8.87
N ALA A 446 2.99 0.59 -8.26
CA ALA A 446 4.14 1.46 -8.53
C ALA A 446 5.48 0.74 -8.33
N THR A 447 5.59 -0.06 -7.27
CA THR A 447 6.79 -0.87 -6.98
C THR A 447 7.00 -1.95 -8.05
N LEU A 448 5.94 -2.62 -8.49
CA LEU A 448 6.01 -3.62 -9.55
C LEU A 448 6.41 -2.98 -10.91
N LEU A 449 6.06 -1.73 -11.13
CA LEU A 449 6.50 -0.94 -12.30
C LEU A 449 7.97 -0.49 -12.23
N GLN A 450 8.64 -0.62 -11.09
CA GLN A 450 10.08 -0.35 -10.92
C GLN A 450 10.49 1.02 -11.51
N ILE A 451 9.74 2.08 -11.18
CA ILE A 451 9.96 3.43 -11.72
C ILE A 451 11.31 3.95 -11.20
N PRO A 452 12.26 4.35 -12.08
CA PRO A 452 13.62 4.67 -11.69
C PRO A 452 13.72 5.81 -10.67
N ASN A 453 14.57 5.64 -9.66
CA ASN A 453 14.79 6.60 -8.56
C ASN A 453 13.50 7.00 -7.83
N PHE A 454 12.51 6.12 -7.80
CA PHE A 454 11.18 6.42 -7.26
C PHE A 454 10.60 5.24 -6.49
N SER A 455 10.36 4.13 -7.17
CA SER A 455 9.73 2.93 -6.62
C SER A 455 10.54 1.63 -6.88
N ASP A 456 11.76 1.77 -7.41
CA ASP A 456 12.65 0.69 -7.83
C ASP A 456 13.63 0.22 -6.73
N LYS A 457 13.88 1.04 -5.70
CA LYS A 457 14.92 0.76 -4.72
C LYS A 457 14.39 0.06 -3.47
N SER A 458 14.68 -1.23 -3.34
CA SER A 458 14.65 -1.96 -2.07
C SER A 458 15.84 -1.57 -1.19
N VAL A 459 15.83 -1.98 0.08
CA VAL A 459 16.98 -1.81 0.98
C VAL A 459 17.71 -3.13 1.19
N HIS A 460 19.03 -3.05 1.29
CA HIS A 460 19.87 -4.20 1.62
C HIS A 460 19.43 -4.84 2.96
N PRO A 461 19.44 -6.17 3.11
CA PRO A 461 18.92 -6.84 4.32
C PRO A 461 19.59 -6.41 5.63
N LEU A 462 20.83 -5.91 5.58
CA LEU A 462 21.56 -5.45 6.77
C LEU A 462 21.20 -4.02 7.19
N ASP A 463 20.64 -3.22 6.30
CA ASP A 463 20.38 -1.80 6.53
C ASP A 463 18.92 -1.52 6.87
N ILE A 464 18.66 -0.38 7.49
CA ILE A 464 17.30 0.14 7.66
C ILE A 464 16.98 1.12 6.53
N TYR A 465 15.72 1.18 6.14
CA TYR A 465 15.21 2.24 5.28
C TYR A 465 15.35 3.59 5.99
N THR A 466 15.91 4.56 5.29
CA THR A 466 16.02 5.95 5.73
C THR A 466 15.70 6.87 4.55
N TYR A 467 15.39 8.12 4.85
CA TYR A 467 15.26 9.11 3.78
C TYR A 467 16.60 9.44 3.09
N GLU A 468 17.74 9.25 3.75
CA GLU A 468 19.07 9.51 3.18
C GLU A 468 19.46 8.43 2.16
N ASN A 469 19.21 7.15 2.47
CA ASN A 469 19.66 6.03 1.64
C ASN A 469 18.64 5.56 0.58
N ASN A 470 17.42 6.11 0.58
CA ASN A 470 16.37 5.65 -0.33
C ASN A 470 15.48 6.81 -0.78
N PRO A 471 15.13 6.93 -2.08
CA PRO A 471 14.31 8.03 -2.60
C PRO A 471 12.81 7.86 -2.35
N TRP A 472 12.35 6.69 -1.92
CA TRP A 472 10.94 6.41 -1.73
C TRP A 472 10.32 7.36 -0.70
N ARG A 473 9.17 7.95 -1.00
CA ARG A 473 8.42 8.81 -0.06
C ARG A 473 6.93 8.56 -0.21
N GLY A 474 6.23 8.40 0.90
CA GLY A 474 4.79 8.12 0.91
C GLY A 474 3.97 9.26 0.33
N ASN A 475 4.40 10.52 0.50
CA ASN A 475 3.72 11.66 -0.10
C ASN A 475 3.89 11.75 -1.63
N LYS A 476 4.98 11.21 -2.19
CA LYS A 476 5.20 11.17 -3.64
C LYS A 476 4.54 9.95 -4.28
N ILE A 477 4.70 8.79 -3.65
CA ILE A 477 4.19 7.50 -4.17
C ILE A 477 2.67 7.41 -4.01
N ALA A 478 2.16 7.73 -2.83
CA ALA A 478 0.76 7.56 -2.52
C ALA A 478 0.25 8.74 -1.69
N SER A 479 0.24 9.94 -2.26
CA SER A 479 -0.63 11.02 -1.79
C SER A 479 -2.10 10.60 -1.88
N MET A 480 -3.00 11.38 -1.29
CA MET A 480 -4.43 11.30 -1.63
C MET A 480 -4.62 11.52 -3.14
N ALA A 481 -5.61 10.85 -3.72
CA ALA A 481 -5.87 10.81 -5.17
C ALA A 481 -4.67 10.45 -6.08
N ALA A 482 -3.60 9.86 -5.53
CA ALA A 482 -2.47 9.40 -6.33
C ALA A 482 -2.94 8.51 -7.48
N ASN A 483 -2.40 8.72 -8.67
CA ASN A 483 -2.87 8.08 -9.89
C ASN A 483 -1.73 7.72 -10.84
N ILE A 484 -1.91 6.64 -11.57
CA ILE A 484 -1.00 6.15 -12.61
C ILE A 484 -1.82 6.04 -13.89
N GLN A 485 -1.36 6.68 -14.95
CA GLN A 485 -2.05 6.74 -16.23
C GLN A 485 -1.15 6.21 -17.34
N TRP A 486 -1.66 5.30 -18.16
CA TRP A 486 -1.00 4.88 -19.39
C TRP A 486 -1.81 5.40 -20.58
N GLU A 487 -1.21 6.33 -21.32
CA GLU A 487 -1.80 6.89 -22.53
C GLU A 487 -1.26 6.11 -23.73
N ILE A 488 -2.18 5.66 -24.58
CA ILE A 488 -1.92 4.75 -25.68
C ILE A 488 -2.07 5.52 -26.98
N TYR A 489 -1.05 5.43 -27.83
CA TYR A 489 -0.98 6.11 -29.10
C TYR A 489 -0.75 5.10 -30.21
N GLN A 490 -1.44 5.26 -31.33
CA GLN A 490 -1.31 4.42 -32.52
C GLN A 490 -0.89 5.26 -33.71
N HIS A 491 -0.04 4.71 -34.58
CA HIS A 491 0.33 5.37 -35.82
C HIS A 491 -0.83 5.35 -36.82
N GLU A 492 -1.09 6.48 -37.48
CA GLU A 492 -2.24 6.66 -38.39
C GLU A 492 -2.19 5.75 -39.61
N GLU A 493 -0.99 5.43 -40.11
CA GLU A 493 -0.79 4.57 -41.30
C GLU A 493 -0.30 3.15 -40.97
N HIS A 494 0.11 2.91 -39.72
CA HIS A 494 0.74 1.66 -39.30
C HIS A 494 0.09 1.19 -37.98
N HIS A 495 -1.10 0.60 -38.08
CA HIS A 495 -1.95 0.29 -36.93
C HIS A 495 -1.34 -0.71 -35.94
N ASP A 496 -0.30 -1.45 -36.33
CA ASP A 496 0.48 -2.33 -35.45
C ASP A 496 1.51 -1.57 -34.59
N GLN A 497 1.83 -0.32 -34.94
CA GLN A 497 2.76 0.52 -34.20
C GLN A 497 2.04 1.25 -33.07
N ILE A 498 2.30 0.79 -31.84
CA ILE A 498 1.68 1.31 -30.63
C ILE A 498 2.75 1.87 -29.69
N LEU A 499 2.58 3.12 -29.30
CA LEU A 499 3.37 3.78 -28.27
C LEU A 499 2.56 3.94 -26.99
N VAL A 500 3.23 3.81 -25.85
CA VAL A 500 2.65 4.05 -24.54
C VAL A 500 3.49 5.08 -23.81
N ARG A 501 2.80 6.05 -23.19
CA ARG A 501 3.38 6.99 -22.22
C ARG A 501 2.79 6.76 -20.84
N MET A 502 3.63 6.79 -19.80
CA MET A 502 3.19 6.71 -18.41
C MET A 502 3.21 8.09 -17.73
N LEU A 503 2.11 8.44 -17.08
CA LEU A 503 2.02 9.55 -16.14
C LEU A 503 1.87 9.01 -14.71
N TYR A 504 2.58 9.59 -13.75
CA TYR A 504 2.41 9.35 -12.32
C TYR A 504 2.05 10.66 -11.63
N ASN A 505 0.88 10.71 -11.00
CA ASN A 505 0.27 11.95 -10.50
C ASN A 505 0.28 13.05 -11.57
N GLU A 506 -0.12 12.67 -12.80
CA GLU A 506 -0.18 13.54 -13.98
C GLU A 506 1.17 14.12 -14.47
N MET A 507 2.30 13.64 -13.95
CA MET A 507 3.65 13.99 -14.41
C MET A 507 4.26 12.85 -15.22
N GLU A 508 4.99 13.15 -16.30
CA GLU A 508 5.69 12.14 -17.11
C GLU A 508 6.77 11.44 -16.30
N VAL A 509 6.76 10.11 -16.35
CA VAL A 509 7.78 9.27 -15.72
C VAL A 509 8.27 8.24 -16.73
N LYS A 510 9.54 7.85 -16.60
CA LYS A 510 10.07 6.72 -17.38
C LYS A 510 9.49 5.41 -16.85
N PHE A 511 9.37 4.43 -17.72
CA PHE A 511 9.20 3.04 -17.29
C PHE A 511 10.52 2.54 -16.66
N LYS A 512 10.51 1.30 -16.12
CA LYS A 512 11.70 0.71 -15.53
C LYS A 512 12.92 0.76 -16.45
N SER A 513 14.11 0.81 -15.87
CA SER A 513 15.38 1.03 -16.57
C SER A 513 15.67 0.06 -17.73
N ASP A 514 15.10 -1.14 -17.68
CA ASP A 514 15.28 -2.15 -18.74
C ASP A 514 14.45 -1.87 -20.00
N CYS A 515 13.47 -0.98 -19.91
CA CYS A 515 12.66 -0.52 -21.03
C CYS A 515 13.42 0.53 -21.83
N LYS A 516 13.47 0.36 -23.15
CA LYS A 516 14.03 1.34 -24.08
C LYS A 516 12.93 2.24 -24.64
N SER A 517 13.04 3.53 -24.38
CA SER A 517 12.21 4.53 -25.05
C SER A 517 12.61 4.66 -26.53
N ILE A 518 11.72 5.23 -27.35
CA ILE A 518 11.97 5.42 -28.79
C ILE A 518 13.20 6.29 -29.09
N THR A 519 13.55 7.18 -28.16
CA THR A 519 14.81 7.96 -28.12
C THR A 519 15.25 8.09 -26.66
N SER A 520 16.53 8.41 -26.39
CA SER A 520 17.12 8.42 -25.03
C SER A 520 16.32 9.20 -23.96
N ASP A 521 15.72 10.31 -24.37
CA ASP A 521 15.02 11.25 -23.49
C ASP A 521 13.50 11.23 -23.66
N SER A 522 12.98 10.32 -24.47
CA SER A 522 11.54 10.19 -24.70
C SER A 522 10.82 9.51 -23.53
N PHE A 523 9.57 9.92 -23.31
CA PHE A 523 8.61 9.26 -22.42
C PHE A 523 7.69 8.27 -23.15
N PHE A 524 7.90 8.08 -24.45
CA PHE A 524 7.16 7.13 -25.29
C PHE A 524 7.95 5.85 -25.50
N TYR A 525 7.27 4.72 -25.31
CA TYR A 525 7.82 3.38 -25.39
C TYR A 525 6.99 2.55 -26.35
N ASP A 526 7.65 1.79 -27.22
CA ASP A 526 6.98 0.79 -28.05
C ASP A 526 6.31 -0.26 -27.15
N PHE A 527 5.06 -0.63 -27.47
CA PHE A 527 4.31 -1.55 -26.63
C PHE A 527 4.91 -2.96 -26.60
N ASN A 528 5.54 -3.43 -27.68
CA ASN A 528 6.25 -4.72 -27.70
C ASN A 528 7.53 -4.65 -26.87
N GLU A 529 8.20 -3.50 -26.83
CA GLU A 529 9.32 -3.27 -25.92
C GLU A 529 8.90 -3.30 -24.44
N LEU A 530 7.72 -2.76 -24.11
CA LEU A 530 7.14 -2.93 -22.78
C LEU A 530 6.82 -4.40 -22.48
N LYS A 531 6.20 -5.13 -23.41
CA LYS A 531 5.94 -6.57 -23.23
C LYS A 531 7.23 -7.34 -22.94
N ARG A 532 8.27 -7.13 -23.76
CA ARG A 532 9.60 -7.75 -23.58
C ARG A 532 10.15 -7.45 -22.19
N SER A 533 10.10 -6.19 -21.77
CA SER A 533 10.70 -5.75 -20.52
C SER A 533 9.97 -6.30 -19.29
N TYR A 534 8.65 -6.48 -19.37
CA TYR A 534 7.80 -7.00 -18.29
C TYR A 534 7.52 -8.51 -18.38
N GLN A 535 8.02 -9.22 -19.39
CA GLN A 535 7.69 -10.64 -19.64
C GLN A 535 7.92 -11.55 -18.41
N HIS A 536 9.07 -11.42 -17.75
CA HIS A 536 9.44 -12.16 -16.53
C HIS A 536 8.51 -11.92 -15.33
N ILE A 537 7.72 -10.84 -15.32
CA ILE A 537 6.73 -10.58 -14.25
C ILE A 537 5.49 -11.44 -14.46
N PHE A 538 5.18 -11.80 -15.70
CA PHE A 538 3.95 -12.53 -16.04
C PHE A 538 4.10 -14.04 -16.01
N ASN A 539 5.30 -14.60 -16.19
CA ASN A 539 5.52 -16.04 -16.47
C ASN A 539 4.33 -16.66 -17.21
N MET A 540 4.00 -16.07 -18.36
CA MET A 540 3.12 -16.69 -19.34
C MET A 540 4.00 -17.65 -20.15
N ASP A 541 4.26 -18.82 -19.58
CA ASP A 541 4.63 -20.02 -20.33
C ASP A 541 3.46 -21.00 -20.27
#